data_AF-A0A3D0LGT0-F1
#
_entry.id   AF-A0A3D0LGT0-F1
#
_cell.length_a   1.000
_cell.length_b   1.000
_cell.length_c   1.000
_cell.angle_alpha   90.00
_cell.angle_beta   90.00
_cell.angle_gamma   90.00
#
_symmetry.space_group_name_H-M   'P 1'
#
loop_
_entity.id
_entity.type
_entity.pdbx_description
1 polymer ?
#
loop_
_entity_poly.entity_id
_entity_poly.type
_entity_poly.pdbx_seq_one_letter_code
_entity_poly.pdbx_strand_id
1 'polypeptide(L)'
;MSWRSVVISQNAKLDYQIGYLVVRGAETVKIHIDEIGILIIESTAVSLTAYLLSELTKKKIKVIFCDEKRNPSSELVSYYGSHDT
;
A
#
# COMPACT_ATOMS: atom_id res chain seq x y z
N MET A 1 -7.94 -2.83 15.14
CA MET A 1 -8.74 -3.16 13.94
C MET A 1 -8.56 -2.04 12.93
N SER A 2 -7.93 -2.37 11.81
CA SER A 2 -7.72 -1.43 10.70
C SER A 2 -8.90 -1.54 9.72
N TRP A 3 -9.38 -0.41 9.19
CA TRP A 3 -10.67 -0.36 8.45
C TRP A 3 -10.63 0.39 7.13
N ARG A 4 -9.60 1.19 6.86
CA ARG A 4 -9.55 2.01 5.64
C ARG A 4 -9.04 1.20 4.44
N SER A 5 -9.75 1.32 3.32
CA SER A 5 -9.24 0.91 2.01
C SER A 5 -8.69 2.14 1.30
N VAL A 6 -7.41 2.10 0.94
CA VAL A 6 -6.72 3.19 0.23
C VAL A 6 -6.53 2.77 -1.23
N VAL A 7 -6.98 3.61 -2.16
CA VAL A 7 -6.88 3.34 -3.61
C VAL A 7 -6.01 4.40 -4.26
N ILE A 8 -4.95 3.98 -4.94
CA ILE A 8 -4.02 4.87 -5.66
C ILE A 8 -4.34 4.80 -7.16
N SER A 9 -5.19 5.73 -7.61
CA SER A 9 -5.72 5.79 -8.98
C SER A 9 -4.92 6.72 -9.92
N GLN A 10 -3.99 7.50 -9.37
CA GLN A 10 -3.22 8.51 -10.09
C GLN A 10 -1.73 8.20 -10.06
N ASN A 11 -0.95 8.89 -10.90
CA ASN A 11 0.50 8.84 -10.82
C ASN A 11 0.98 9.34 -9.45
N ALA A 12 1.73 8.51 -8.75
CA ALA A 12 2.26 8.82 -7.43
C ALA A 12 3.54 8.07 -7.10
N LYS A 13 4.35 8.65 -6.21
CA LYS A 13 5.43 7.95 -5.52
C LYS A 13 4.99 7.64 -4.09
N LEU A 14 5.11 6.38 -3.69
CA LEU A 14 4.75 5.89 -2.37
C LEU A 14 6.00 5.58 -1.54
N ASP A 15 6.09 6.18 -0.37
CA ASP A 15 7.14 5.89 0.60
C ASP A 15 6.59 5.76 2.02
N TYR A 16 7.41 5.23 2.92
CA TYR A 16 7.10 5.15 4.33
C TYR A 16 7.92 6.18 5.11
N GLN A 17 7.26 6.93 5.99
CA GLN A 17 7.92 7.86 6.91
C GLN A 17 7.26 7.81 8.29
N ILE A 18 8.02 7.38 9.30
CA ILE A 18 7.66 7.52 10.73
C ILE A 18 6.22 7.06 11.03
N GLY A 19 5.83 5.87 10.56
CA GLY A 19 4.48 5.31 10.78
C GLY A 19 3.44 5.71 9.75
N TYR A 20 3.79 6.49 8.73
CA TYR A 20 2.86 6.95 7.70
C TYR A 20 3.21 6.37 6.33
N LEU A 21 2.18 5.95 5.59
CA LEU A 21 2.21 5.89 4.13
C LEU A 21 2.19 7.33 3.61
N VAL A 22 3.22 7.73 2.87
CA VAL A 22 3.33 9.02 2.22
C VAL A 22 3.06 8.83 0.73
N VAL A 23 2.01 9.49 0.24
CA VAL A 23 1.61 9.50 -1.17
C VAL A 23 2.03 10.83 -1.77
N ARG A 24 3.00 10.82 -2.70
CA ARG A 24 3.47 12.02 -3.39
C ARG A 24 2.94 12.02 -4.83
N GLY A 25 1.83 12.72 -5.05
CA GLY A 25 1.24 12.96 -6.37
C GLY A 25 1.18 14.45 -6.68
N ALA A 26 0.03 14.93 -7.14
CA ALA A 26 -0.26 16.36 -7.28
C ALA A 26 -0.17 17.08 -5.91
N GLU A 27 -0.62 16.42 -4.86
CA GLU A 27 -0.48 16.83 -3.48
C GLU A 27 0.20 15.71 -2.68
N THR A 28 0.79 16.08 -1.53
CA THR A 28 1.36 15.11 -0.61
C THR A 28 0.33 14.77 0.46
N VAL A 29 -0.08 13.51 0.51
CA VAL A 29 -1.01 12.99 1.51
C VAL A 29 -0.26 12.01 2.42
N LYS A 30 -0.51 12.08 3.73
CA LYS A 30 0.05 11.16 4.72
C LYS A 30 -1.07 10.42 5.42
N ILE A 31 -0.98 9.10 5.46
CA ILE A 31 -1.98 8.22 6.08
C ILE A 31 -1.26 7.36 7.10
N HIS A 32 -1.74 7.34 8.35
CA HIS A 32 -1.15 6.50 9.38
C HIS A 32 -1.33 5.03 9.00
N ILE A 33 -0.22 4.27 8.98
CA ILE A 33 -0.21 2.92 8.39
C ILE A 33 -1.15 1.96 9.13
N ASP A 34 -1.31 2.12 10.44
CA ASP A 34 -2.18 1.27 11.28
C ASP A 34 -3.69 1.45 10.99
N GLU A 35 -4.07 2.47 10.23
CA GLU A 35 -5.46 2.70 9.82
C GLU A 35 -5.82 2.01 8.49
N ILE A 36 -4.82 1.54 7.74
CA ILE A 36 -4.96 0.95 6.41
C ILE A 36 -5.14 -0.56 6.52
N GLY A 37 -6.26 -1.09 6.02
CA GLY A 37 -6.51 -2.53 5.95
C GLY A 37 -6.16 -3.10 4.58
N ILE A 38 -6.46 -2.31 3.53
CA ILE A 38 -6.23 -2.68 2.14
C ILE A 38 -5.62 -1.48 1.40
N LEU A 39 -4.55 -1.71 0.64
CA LEU A 39 -3.95 -0.77 -0.29
C LEU A 39 -4.08 -1.32 -1.70
N ILE A 40 -4.81 -0.61 -2.56
CA ILE A 40 -5.00 -0.97 -3.97
C ILE A 40 -4.17 -0.02 -4.83
N ILE A 41 -3.21 -0.58 -5.56
CA ILE A 41 -2.43 0.11 -6.57
C ILE A 41 -3.16 -0.07 -7.91
N GLU A 42 -4.11 0.82 -8.18
CA GLU A 42 -4.97 0.77 -9.37
C GLU A 42 -4.23 1.26 -10.63
N SER A 43 -3.36 2.26 -10.48
CA SER A 43 -2.57 2.81 -11.58
C SER A 43 -1.21 2.13 -11.71
N THR A 44 -0.84 1.76 -12.94
CA THR A 44 0.52 1.27 -13.27
C THR A 44 1.57 2.39 -13.26
N ALA A 45 1.15 3.65 -13.20
CA ALA A 45 2.03 4.82 -13.10
C ALA A 45 2.43 5.13 -11.64
N VAL A 46 2.65 4.11 -10.82
CA VAL A 46 3.00 4.24 -9.40
C VAL A 46 4.41 3.71 -9.16
N SER A 47 5.22 4.46 -8.41
CA SER A 47 6.51 3.97 -7.91
C SER A 47 6.46 3.80 -6.40
N LEU A 48 7.14 2.78 -5.88
CA LEU A 48 7.09 2.44 -4.46
C LEU A 48 8.44 1.93 -3.97
N THR A 49 8.69 2.10 -2.68
CA THR A 49 9.96 1.70 -2.04
C THR A 49 9.87 0.30 -1.43
N ALA A 50 10.98 -0.43 -1.45
CA ALA A 50 11.05 -1.74 -0.80
C ALA A 50 10.77 -1.67 0.71
N TYR A 51 11.18 -0.56 1.36
CA TYR A 51 10.92 -0.37 2.79
C TYR A 51 9.42 -0.23 3.10
N LEU A 52 8.66 0.48 2.26
CA LEU A 52 7.20 0.55 2.38
C LEU A 52 6.57 -0.86 2.28
N LEU A 53 6.99 -1.68 1.31
CA LEU A 53 6.47 -3.06 1.18
C LEU A 53 6.76 -3.91 2.42
N SER A 54 7.94 -3.74 3.03
CA SER A 54 8.32 -4.42 4.28
C SER A 54 7.37 -4.04 5.43
N GLU A 55 7.11 -2.75 5.62
CA GLU A 55 6.23 -2.27 6.69
C GLU A 55 4.76 -2.66 6.46
N LEU A 56 4.26 -2.58 5.22
CA LEU A 56 2.92 -3.06 4.87
C LEU A 56 2.75 -4.55 5.20
N THR A 57 3.77 -5.36 4.91
CA THR A 57 3.79 -6.80 5.24
C THR A 57 3.75 -7.04 6.74
N LYS A 58 4.60 -6.33 7.52
CA LYS A 58 4.63 -6.45 9.00
C LYS A 58 3.29 -6.08 9.64
N LYS A 59 2.63 -5.07 9.09
CA LYS A 59 1.31 -4.60 9.56
C LYS A 59 0.14 -5.43 9.02
N LYS A 60 0.42 -6.51 8.27
CA LYS A 60 -0.57 -7.42 7.68
C LYS A 60 -1.59 -6.67 6.79
N ILE A 61 -1.11 -5.65 6.07
CA ILE A 61 -1.93 -4.84 5.17
C ILE A 61 -2.00 -5.56 3.83
N LYS A 62 -3.22 -5.77 3.32
CA LYS A 62 -3.42 -6.38 2.01
C LYS A 62 -3.00 -5.38 0.93
N VAL A 63 -2.09 -5.77 0.05
CA VAL A 63 -1.71 -4.95 -1.11
C VAL A 63 -2.13 -5.66 -2.39
N ILE A 64 -2.89 -4.97 -3.23
CA ILE A 64 -3.39 -5.47 -4.52
C ILE A 64 -2.82 -4.58 -5.62
N PHE A 65 -2.30 -5.20 -6.67
CA PHE A 65 -1.83 -4.53 -7.88
C PHE A 65 -2.79 -4.79 -9.03
N CYS A 66 -3.12 -3.75 -9.79
CA CYS A 66 -3.94 -3.86 -10.99
C CYS A 66 -3.09 -3.86 -12.28
N ASP A 67 -3.66 -4.42 -13.35
CA ASP A 67 -3.14 -4.32 -14.71
C ASP A 67 -3.45 -2.96 -15.38
N GLU A 68 -3.05 -2.78 -16.64
CA GLU A 68 -3.33 -1.57 -17.43
C GLU A 68 -4.82 -1.29 -17.67
N LYS A 69 -5.67 -2.30 -17.49
CA LYS A 69 -7.14 -2.20 -17.59
C LYS A 69 -7.79 -1.93 -16.23
N ARG A 70 -6.98 -1.68 -15.18
CA ARG A 70 -7.40 -1.45 -13.79
C ARG A 70 -8.08 -2.66 -13.14
N ASN A 71 -7.89 -3.86 -13.69
CA ASN A 71 -8.37 -5.09 -13.06
C ASN A 71 -7.31 -5.61 -12.08
N PRO A 72 -7.70 -6.09 -10.88
CA PRO A 72 -6.77 -6.76 -9.97
C PRO A 72 -6.05 -7.91 -10.67
N SER A 73 -4.71 -7.88 -10.67
CA SER A 73 -3.88 -8.84 -11.39
C SER A 73 -2.96 -9.65 -10.47
N SER A 74 -2.50 -9.03 -9.37
CA SER A 74 -1.60 -9.67 -8.40
C SER A 74 -1.69 -9.03 -7.02
N GLU A 75 -1.01 -9.63 -6.04
CA GLU A 75 -1.00 -9.16 -4.66
C GLU A 75 0.36 -9.39 -3.99
N LEU A 76 0.63 -8.62 -2.93
CA LEU A 76 1.78 -8.87 -2.07
C LEU A 76 1.48 -10.01 -1.10
N VAL A 77 2.18 -11.13 -1.25
CA VAL A 77 2.05 -12.30 -0.38
C VAL A 77 3.23 -12.39 0.57
N SER A 78 2.95 -12.36 1.87
CA SER A 78 3.96 -12.58 2.90
C SER A 78 4.38 -14.06 2.93
N TYR A 79 5.68 -14.34 2.97
CA TYR A 79 6.15 -15.72 3.21
C TYR A 79 5.97 -16.18 4.66
N TYR A 80 5.87 -15.24 5.60
CA TYR A 80 5.69 -15.54 7.01
C TYR A 80 4.38 -14.94 7.50
N GLY A 81 3.47 -15.81 7.94
CA GLY A 81 2.28 -15.41 8.70
C GLY A 81 2.52 -15.66 10.19
N SER A 82 2.22 -14.67 11.02
CA SER A 82 2.19 -14.85 12.47
C SER A 82 0.79 -14.53 12.96
N HIS A 83 0.18 -15.43 13.72
CA HIS A 83 -1.15 -15.21 14.29
C HIS A 83 -1.09 -14.19 15.45
N ASP A 84 0.07 -14.12 16.15
CA ASP A 84 0.18 -13.48 17.47
C ASP A 84 1.35 -12.48 17.63
N THR A 85 1.92 -11.96 16.54
CA THR A 85 2.76 -10.74 16.56
C THR A 85 2.04 -9.57 15.94
#